data_AF-B6H2I6-F1
#
_entry.id   AF-B6H2I6-F1
#
_cell.length_a   1.000
_cell.length_b   1.000
_cell.length_c   1.000
_cell.angle_alpha   90.00
_cell.angle_beta   90.00
_cell.angle_gamma   90.00
#
_symmetry.space_group_name_H-M   'P 1'
#
loop_
_entity.id
_entity.type
_entity.pdbx_description
1 polymer ?
#
loop_
_entity_poly.entity_id
_entity_poly.type
_entity_poly.pdbx_seq_one_letter_code
_entity_poly.pdbx_strand_id
1 'polypeptide(L)'
;MPPRISVQSSLKALTGSTYGYSPLSNSINTSVRAASSKVQARRKHDPFLMAQARQRKAANVSRQKVLAEERESSLGDPVKSQPTPFIQEMTAIQTNSHIPSSLSEDLNYYLKSNELDAALDFSKDLTAPLTNPDRNTADPQAEKEEMELHKQEHKNAQEAINRIVNLNNGNTKDRVRLNIAKCIETFGRHYTDSVLPPKPSAVAHGSAPIHPETAPRVGPDTGSAEVQAAILTVKIMNLSRHLETANKDKHNKRNLQLLVHKRQKLLQYVRKKERGGPRWQNLMGTLGLSDAAWKGEIAI
;
A
#
# COMPACT_ATOMS: atom_id res chain seq x y z
N MET A 1 21.42 -19.88 -25.92
CA MET A 1 22.47 -19.05 -25.28
C MET A 1 23.49 -18.71 -26.34
N PRO A 2 23.80 -17.43 -26.62
CA PRO A 2 24.81 -17.10 -27.62
C PRO A 2 26.22 -17.28 -27.03
N PRO A 3 27.24 -17.65 -27.84
CA PRO A 3 28.61 -17.84 -27.38
C PRO A 3 29.33 -16.50 -27.15
N ARG A 4 30.17 -16.44 -26.11
CA ARG A 4 31.01 -15.29 -25.77
C ARG A 4 32.19 -15.17 -26.74
N ILE A 5 32.20 -14.11 -27.54
CA ILE A 5 33.33 -13.70 -28.39
C ILE A 5 34.39 -13.09 -27.46
N SER A 6 35.59 -13.67 -27.42
CA SER A 6 36.74 -13.05 -26.76
C SER A 6 37.37 -12.04 -27.73
N VAL A 7 37.44 -10.78 -27.31
CA VAL A 7 38.13 -9.73 -28.06
C VAL A 7 39.60 -9.81 -27.67
N GLN A 8 40.44 -10.26 -28.61
CA GLN A 8 41.90 -10.23 -28.48
C GLN A 8 42.40 -8.79 -28.44
N SER A 9 43.32 -8.50 -27.52
CA SER A 9 44.02 -7.21 -27.45
C SER A 9 45.00 -7.07 -28.61
N SER A 10 44.93 -5.92 -29.31
CA SER A 10 45.84 -5.60 -30.40
C SER A 10 47.28 -5.43 -29.89
N LEU A 11 48.20 -6.24 -30.39
CA LEU A 11 49.64 -6.03 -30.26
C LEU A 11 50.05 -4.83 -31.13
N LYS A 12 50.63 -3.79 -30.52
CA LYS A 12 51.37 -2.73 -31.24
C LYS A 12 52.85 -3.08 -31.29
N ALA A 13 53.44 -2.84 -32.45
CA ALA A 13 54.78 -3.26 -32.85
C ALA A 13 55.91 -2.58 -32.06
N LEU A 14 56.93 -3.38 -31.76
CA LEU A 14 58.25 -2.91 -31.36
C LEU A 14 58.96 -2.23 -32.53
N THR A 15 59.57 -1.08 -32.28
CA THR A 15 60.69 -0.55 -33.08
C THR A 15 61.85 -0.25 -32.12
N GLY A 16 63.08 -0.60 -32.54
CA GLY A 16 64.31 -0.73 -31.75
C GLY A 16 64.74 0.52 -30.98
N SER A 17 65.44 0.41 -29.85
CA SER A 17 66.80 -0.12 -29.63
C SER A 17 67.90 0.70 -30.32
N THR A 18 68.41 1.70 -29.58
CA THR A 18 69.85 1.98 -29.51
C THR A 18 70.24 2.34 -28.08
N TYR A 19 71.35 1.75 -27.69
CA TYR A 19 72.02 1.71 -26.39
C TYR A 19 72.15 3.05 -25.66
N GLY A 20 71.77 3.02 -24.37
CA GLY A 20 72.16 3.99 -23.36
C GLY A 20 72.28 3.27 -22.03
N TYR A 21 73.50 2.90 -21.66
CA TYR A 21 73.83 2.31 -20.36
C TYR A 21 73.64 3.38 -19.28
N SER A 22 72.79 3.14 -18.28
CA SER A 22 72.88 3.81 -16.98
C SER A 22 72.34 2.90 -15.88
N PRO A 23 73.08 2.72 -14.77
CA PRO A 23 72.78 1.70 -13.77
C PRO A 23 71.76 2.22 -12.75
N LEU A 24 70.93 1.29 -12.26
CA LEU A 24 70.23 1.35 -10.97
C LEU A 24 69.31 2.56 -10.73
N SER A 25 68.00 2.38 -10.92
CA SER A 25 67.05 2.88 -9.91
C SER A 25 65.75 2.08 -9.91
N ASN A 26 65.32 1.79 -8.69
CA ASN A 26 64.23 0.89 -8.33
C ASN A 26 62.87 1.37 -8.84
N SER A 27 62.05 0.41 -9.27
CA SER A 27 60.60 0.53 -9.30
C SER A 27 60.07 0.94 -7.92
N ILE A 28 59.63 2.19 -7.79
CA ILE A 28 58.88 2.64 -6.61
C ILE A 28 57.44 2.20 -6.80
N ASN A 29 57.13 1.02 -6.25
CA ASN A 29 55.78 0.72 -5.77
C ASN A 29 55.40 1.84 -4.79
N THR A 30 54.55 2.80 -5.22
CA THR A 30 53.93 3.78 -4.32
C THR A 30 52.98 3.04 -3.39
N SER A 31 53.56 2.50 -2.34
CA SER A 31 52.91 1.76 -1.28
C SER A 31 51.92 2.65 -0.54
N VAL A 32 50.74 2.08 -0.26
CA VAL A 32 49.75 2.56 0.73
C VAL A 32 50.41 2.97 2.08
N ARG A 33 51.65 2.55 2.37
CA ARG A 33 52.46 3.03 3.51
C ARG A 33 52.76 4.53 3.51
N ALA A 34 52.86 5.20 2.37
CA ALA A 34 53.22 6.63 2.34
C ALA A 34 52.11 7.55 2.87
N ALA A 35 50.85 7.14 2.74
CA ALA A 35 49.72 7.85 3.36
C ALA A 35 49.71 7.66 4.89
N SER A 36 50.09 6.47 5.37
CA SER A 36 50.21 6.15 6.80
C SER A 36 51.31 6.96 7.48
N SER A 37 52.49 7.10 6.85
CA SER A 37 53.61 7.86 7.43
C SER A 37 53.33 9.35 7.56
N LYS A 38 52.67 9.98 6.56
CA LYS A 38 52.26 11.39 6.62
C LYS A 38 51.22 11.65 7.72
N VAL A 39 50.27 10.73 7.91
CA VAL A 39 49.28 10.83 9.01
C VAL A 39 49.94 10.63 10.37
N GLN A 40 50.93 9.74 10.49
CA GLN A 40 51.73 9.54 11.71
C GLN A 40 52.63 10.74 12.04
N ALA A 41 53.25 11.39 11.05
CA ALA A 41 54.06 12.58 11.26
C ALA A 41 53.21 13.77 11.75
N ARG A 42 52.04 13.99 11.14
CA ARG A 42 51.07 15.00 11.59
C ARG A 42 50.61 14.77 13.04
N ARG A 43 50.45 13.50 13.45
CA ARG A 43 50.11 13.08 14.83
C ARG A 43 51.10 13.54 15.90
N LYS A 44 52.36 13.78 15.54
CA LYS A 44 53.43 14.14 16.49
C LYS A 44 53.71 15.65 16.56
N HIS A 45 53.26 16.42 15.56
CA HIS A 45 53.62 17.84 15.44
C HIS A 45 52.90 18.73 16.47
N ASP A 46 51.63 18.44 16.77
CA ASP A 46 50.89 19.09 17.87
C ASP A 46 49.90 18.08 18.50
N PRO A 47 50.28 17.45 19.62
CA PRO A 47 49.43 16.46 20.27
C PRO A 47 48.14 17.07 20.87
N PHE A 48 48.16 18.35 21.27
CA PHE A 48 47.03 19.00 21.96
C PHE A 48 45.93 19.42 20.97
N LEU A 49 46.28 20.11 19.89
CA LEU A 49 45.31 20.48 18.85
C LEU A 49 44.67 19.23 18.24
N MET A 50 45.43 18.15 18.09
CA MET A 50 44.89 16.89 17.62
C MET A 50 43.97 16.19 18.62
N ALA A 51 44.28 16.25 19.92
CA ALA A 51 43.37 15.78 20.95
C ALA A 51 42.05 16.58 20.93
N GLN A 52 42.13 17.91 20.83
CA GLN A 52 40.94 18.77 20.75
C GLN A 52 40.11 18.51 19.49
N ALA A 53 40.74 18.33 18.33
CA ALA A 53 40.05 17.98 17.08
C ALA A 53 39.38 16.60 17.18
N ARG A 54 40.03 15.62 17.83
CA ARG A 54 39.44 14.30 18.10
C ARG A 54 38.23 14.41 19.04
N GLN A 55 38.29 15.24 20.08
CA GLN A 55 37.16 15.49 20.99
C GLN A 55 35.96 16.10 20.23
N ARG A 56 36.17 17.13 19.40
CA ARG A 56 35.11 17.72 18.57
C ARG A 56 34.50 16.70 17.61
N LYS A 57 35.34 15.88 16.97
CA LYS A 57 34.88 14.79 16.09
C LYS A 57 34.09 13.74 16.88
N ALA A 58 34.58 13.32 18.05
CA ALA A 58 33.90 12.35 18.90
C ALA A 58 32.52 12.85 19.35
N ALA A 59 32.40 14.13 19.72
CA ALA A 59 31.12 14.76 20.07
C ALA A 59 30.15 14.85 18.87
N ASN A 60 30.66 15.10 17.65
CA ASN A 60 29.82 15.06 16.45
C ASN A 60 29.36 13.64 16.14
N VAL A 61 30.27 12.66 16.21
CA VAL A 61 29.95 11.24 15.99
C VAL A 61 28.94 10.72 17.02
N SER A 62 29.08 11.09 18.30
CA SER A 62 28.09 10.72 19.32
C SER A 62 26.72 11.35 19.03
N ARG A 63 26.68 12.63 18.64
CA ARG A 63 25.43 13.29 18.23
C ARG A 63 24.82 12.66 16.98
N GLN A 64 25.62 12.32 15.97
CA GLN A 64 25.14 11.64 14.77
C GLN A 64 24.55 10.27 15.10
N LYS A 65 25.16 9.54 16.03
CA LYS A 65 24.65 8.25 16.51
C LYS A 65 23.28 8.40 17.17
N VAL A 66 23.12 9.36 18.08
CA VAL A 66 21.82 9.65 18.71
C VAL A 66 20.75 10.00 17.65
N LEU A 67 21.08 10.90 16.72
CA LEU A 67 20.16 11.27 15.63
C LEU A 67 19.88 10.10 14.68
N ALA A 68 20.78 9.13 14.54
CA ALA A 68 20.56 7.94 13.74
C ALA A 68 19.56 7.01 14.45
N GLU A 69 19.75 6.77 15.75
CA GLU A 69 18.83 5.98 16.58
C GLU A 69 17.41 6.59 16.63
N GLU A 70 17.31 7.92 16.74
CA GLU A 70 16.03 8.65 16.64
C GLU A 70 15.35 8.46 15.27
N ARG A 71 16.13 8.49 14.18
CA ARG A 71 15.57 8.27 12.84
C ARG A 71 15.17 6.81 12.61
N GLU A 72 15.99 5.87 13.03
CA GLU A 72 15.73 4.43 12.90
C GLU A 72 14.46 4.04 13.66
N SER A 73 14.29 4.54 14.90
CA SER A 73 13.06 4.33 15.67
C SER A 73 11.81 4.91 14.99
N SER A 74 11.95 6.05 14.29
CA SER A 74 10.83 6.68 13.56
C SER A 74 10.46 6.01 12.23
N LEU A 75 11.35 5.18 11.65
CA LEU A 75 11.21 4.68 10.28
C LEU A 75 10.03 3.70 10.12
N GLY A 76 9.75 2.89 11.15
CA GLY A 76 8.67 1.89 11.19
C GLY A 76 8.93 0.63 10.37
N ASP A 77 7.88 -0.18 10.13
CA ASP A 77 7.95 -1.45 9.39
C ASP A 77 7.58 -1.22 7.90
N PRO A 78 8.37 -1.73 6.93
CA PRO A 78 8.07 -1.59 5.50
C PRO A 78 6.86 -2.39 5.01
N VAL A 79 6.48 -3.45 5.74
CA VAL A 79 5.40 -4.39 5.37
C VAL A 79 4.15 -4.06 6.17
N LYS A 80 4.25 -4.03 7.51
CA LYS A 80 3.11 -3.87 8.42
C LYS A 80 2.68 -2.41 8.56
N SER A 81 1.36 -2.19 8.54
CA SER A 81 0.76 -0.89 8.83
C SER A 81 0.62 -0.68 10.35
N GLN A 82 0.71 0.58 10.78
CA GLN A 82 0.30 1.00 12.12
C GLN A 82 -1.21 0.82 12.30
N PRO A 83 -1.69 0.52 13.52
CA PRO A 83 -3.10 0.22 13.79
C PRO A 83 -3.93 1.52 13.81
N THR A 84 -4.28 2.03 12.63
CA THR A 84 -5.23 3.14 12.44
C THR A 84 -6.67 2.65 12.52
N PRO A 85 -7.68 3.52 12.76
CA PRO A 85 -9.09 3.08 12.79
C PRO A 85 -9.50 2.30 11.54
N PHE A 86 -9.07 2.75 10.36
CA PHE A 86 -9.31 2.08 9.08
C PHE A 86 -8.65 0.70 8.99
N ILE A 87 -7.40 0.57 9.45
CA ILE A 87 -6.68 -0.71 9.45
C ILE A 87 -7.27 -1.67 10.50
N GLN A 88 -7.71 -1.16 11.65
CA GLN A 88 -8.40 -1.95 12.68
C GLN A 88 -9.72 -2.49 12.15
N GLU A 89 -10.50 -1.67 11.47
CA GLU A 89 -11.73 -2.08 10.80
C GLU A 89 -11.48 -3.19 9.76
N MET A 90 -10.50 -2.99 8.86
CA MET A 90 -10.14 -4.01 7.88
C MET A 90 -9.67 -5.32 8.54
N THR A 91 -8.93 -5.19 9.65
CA THR A 91 -8.45 -6.34 10.42
C THR A 91 -9.63 -7.08 11.02
N ALA A 92 -10.60 -6.37 11.63
CA ALA A 92 -11.81 -6.94 12.20
C ALA A 92 -12.63 -7.72 11.17
N ILE A 93 -12.81 -7.18 9.96
CA ILE A 93 -13.47 -7.87 8.84
C ILE A 93 -12.73 -9.17 8.47
N GLN A 94 -11.40 -9.15 8.48
CA GLN A 94 -10.62 -10.33 8.12
C GLN A 94 -10.64 -11.40 9.22
N THR A 95 -10.55 -11.02 10.50
CA THR A 95 -10.51 -11.94 11.65
C THR A 95 -11.87 -12.35 12.17
N ASN A 96 -12.95 -11.75 11.67
CA ASN A 96 -14.32 -11.93 12.17
C ASN A 96 -14.52 -11.51 13.64
N SER A 97 -13.65 -10.65 14.16
CA SER A 97 -13.69 -10.20 15.56
C SER A 97 -14.45 -8.89 15.67
N HIS A 98 -15.55 -8.86 16.43
CA HIS A 98 -16.40 -7.70 16.75
C HIS A 98 -16.42 -6.61 15.67
N ILE A 99 -17.32 -6.76 14.70
CA ILE A 99 -17.69 -5.68 13.80
C ILE A 99 -18.38 -4.61 14.67
N PRO A 100 -17.89 -3.36 14.72
CA PRO A 100 -18.62 -2.26 15.36
C PRO A 100 -20.04 -2.19 14.78
N SER A 101 -21.06 -1.96 15.60
CA SER A 101 -22.47 -1.98 15.19
C SER A 101 -22.80 -1.02 14.04
N SER A 102 -21.96 -0.01 13.78
CA SER A 102 -22.09 0.89 12.62
C SER A 102 -21.71 0.26 11.27
N LEU A 103 -21.16 -0.96 11.26
CA LEU A 103 -20.65 -1.67 10.08
C LEU A 103 -21.33 -3.03 9.87
N SER A 104 -22.40 -3.32 10.62
CA SER A 104 -23.18 -4.55 10.50
C SER A 104 -24.00 -4.65 9.21
N GLU A 105 -23.91 -3.65 8.35
CA GLU A 105 -24.61 -3.55 7.06
C GLU A 105 -23.83 -4.18 5.90
N ASP A 106 -22.57 -4.57 6.12
CA ASP A 106 -21.74 -5.18 5.08
C ASP A 106 -22.18 -6.62 4.79
N LEU A 107 -22.72 -6.81 3.60
CA LEU A 107 -23.25 -8.07 3.12
C LEU A 107 -22.28 -8.75 2.13
N ASN A 108 -22.39 -10.07 1.99
CA ASN A 108 -21.64 -10.81 0.97
C ASN A 108 -22.20 -10.54 -0.44
N TYR A 109 -21.46 -10.96 -1.47
CA TYR A 109 -21.88 -10.91 -2.88
C TYR A 109 -22.09 -9.51 -3.46
N TYR A 110 -21.40 -8.50 -2.93
CA TYR A 110 -21.51 -7.08 -3.34
C TYR A 110 -22.90 -6.47 -3.12
N LEU A 111 -23.70 -7.07 -2.24
CA LEU A 111 -24.99 -6.53 -1.86
C LEU A 111 -24.81 -5.44 -0.80
N LYS A 112 -25.73 -4.47 -0.79
CA LYS A 112 -25.92 -3.53 0.30
C LYS A 112 -27.19 -3.88 1.06
N SER A 113 -27.26 -3.55 2.35
CA SER A 113 -28.45 -3.73 3.19
C SER A 113 -29.71 -3.19 2.51
N ASN A 114 -29.68 -1.92 2.09
CA ASN A 114 -30.81 -1.25 1.45
C ASN A 114 -31.22 -1.89 0.13
N GLU A 115 -30.26 -2.42 -0.65
CA GLU A 115 -30.54 -3.09 -1.93
C GLU A 115 -31.20 -4.45 -1.70
N LEU A 116 -30.75 -5.17 -0.65
CA LEU A 116 -31.34 -6.44 -0.26
C LEU A 116 -32.78 -6.25 0.23
N ASP A 117 -33.01 -5.27 1.10
CA ASP A 117 -34.34 -4.97 1.65
C ASP A 117 -35.31 -4.58 0.53
N ALA A 118 -34.89 -3.70 -0.39
CA ALA A 118 -35.71 -3.33 -1.55
C ALA A 118 -36.03 -4.52 -2.47
N ALA A 119 -35.08 -5.45 -2.65
CA ALA A 119 -35.30 -6.65 -3.44
C ALA A 119 -36.27 -7.63 -2.75
N LEU A 120 -36.21 -7.75 -1.43
CA LEU A 120 -37.14 -8.57 -0.64
C LEU A 120 -38.55 -8.00 -0.69
N ASP A 121 -38.70 -6.68 -0.52
CA ASP A 121 -40.00 -6.00 -0.63
C ASP A 121 -40.59 -6.16 -2.02
N PHE A 122 -39.80 -5.96 -3.07
CA PHE A 122 -40.23 -6.19 -4.45
C PHE A 122 -40.69 -7.64 -4.69
N SER A 123 -39.94 -8.62 -4.17
CA SER A 123 -40.32 -10.03 -4.27
C SER A 123 -41.60 -10.36 -3.50
N LYS A 124 -41.82 -9.71 -2.35
CA LYS A 124 -43.02 -9.86 -1.55
C LYS A 124 -44.26 -9.36 -2.30
N ASP A 125 -44.14 -8.18 -2.89
CA ASP A 125 -45.24 -7.54 -3.63
C ASP A 125 -45.62 -8.34 -4.88
N LEU A 126 -44.63 -8.89 -5.60
CA LEU A 126 -44.87 -9.74 -6.77
C LEU A 126 -45.55 -11.06 -6.45
N THR A 127 -45.33 -11.60 -5.24
CA THR A 127 -45.86 -12.90 -4.82
C THR A 127 -47.10 -12.78 -3.95
N ALA A 128 -47.56 -11.56 -3.67
CA ALA A 128 -48.73 -11.32 -2.85
C ALA A 128 -49.98 -12.02 -3.46
N PRO A 129 -50.77 -12.74 -2.64
CA PRO A 129 -52.02 -13.35 -3.10
C PRO A 129 -52.94 -12.31 -3.75
N LEU A 130 -53.48 -12.65 -4.93
CA LEU A 130 -54.39 -11.77 -5.65
C LEU A 130 -55.75 -11.76 -4.97
N THR A 131 -56.25 -10.57 -4.65
CA THR A 131 -57.62 -10.43 -4.13
C THR A 131 -58.63 -10.72 -5.23
N ASN A 132 -59.70 -11.45 -4.92
CA ASN A 132 -60.76 -11.71 -5.89
C ASN A 132 -61.49 -10.38 -6.24
N PRO A 133 -61.65 -10.04 -7.53
CA PRO A 133 -62.42 -8.85 -7.93
C PRO A 133 -63.88 -8.91 -7.47
N ASP A 134 -64.48 -10.12 -7.45
CA ASP A 134 -65.88 -10.32 -7.09
C ASP A 134 -66.04 -10.53 -5.57
N ARG A 135 -66.31 -9.44 -4.85
CA ARG A 135 -66.45 -9.44 -3.38
C ARG A 135 -67.63 -10.25 -2.84
N ASN A 136 -68.61 -10.57 -3.68
CA ASN A 136 -69.76 -11.41 -3.30
C ASN A 136 -69.41 -12.90 -3.21
N THR A 137 -68.35 -13.33 -3.90
CA THR A 137 -67.90 -14.73 -3.96
C THR A 137 -66.65 -14.94 -3.09
N ALA A 138 -65.94 -13.87 -2.74
CA ALA A 138 -64.76 -13.92 -1.90
C ALA A 138 -65.11 -14.31 -0.45
N ASP A 139 -64.42 -15.33 0.09
CA ASP A 139 -64.46 -15.65 1.51
C ASP A 139 -63.39 -14.83 2.26
N PRO A 140 -63.79 -13.89 3.17
CA PRO A 140 -62.86 -13.07 3.91
C PRO A 140 -61.93 -13.86 4.85
N GLN A 141 -62.31 -15.08 5.26
CA GLN A 141 -61.48 -15.90 6.14
C GLN A 141 -60.36 -16.57 5.34
N ALA A 142 -60.69 -17.21 4.22
CA ALA A 142 -59.71 -17.80 3.32
C ALA A 142 -58.68 -16.78 2.82
N GLU A 143 -59.12 -15.58 2.39
CA GLU A 143 -58.20 -14.51 1.96
C GLU A 143 -57.23 -14.09 3.08
N LYS A 144 -57.68 -14.05 4.34
CA LYS A 144 -56.81 -13.73 5.48
C LYS A 144 -55.81 -14.84 5.76
N GLU A 145 -56.24 -16.09 5.73
CA GLU A 145 -55.37 -17.25 5.94
C GLU A 145 -54.27 -17.33 4.88
N GLU A 146 -54.60 -17.11 3.61
CA GLU A 146 -53.63 -17.06 2.51
C GLU A 146 -52.62 -15.92 2.69
N MET A 147 -53.08 -14.74 3.09
CA MET A 147 -52.21 -13.60 3.37
C MET A 147 -51.29 -13.84 4.58
N GLU A 148 -51.78 -14.50 5.63
CA GLU A 148 -50.97 -14.86 6.79
C GLU A 148 -49.91 -15.91 6.45
N LEU A 149 -50.27 -16.92 5.66
CA LEU A 149 -49.36 -17.94 5.16
C LEU A 149 -48.26 -17.29 4.30
N HIS A 150 -48.62 -16.46 3.33
CA HIS A 150 -47.67 -15.73 2.49
C HIS A 150 -46.69 -14.90 3.34
N LYS A 151 -47.20 -14.20 4.37
CA LYS A 151 -46.35 -13.43 5.29
C LYS A 151 -45.37 -14.31 6.07
N GLN A 152 -45.79 -15.49 6.50
CA GLN A 152 -44.92 -16.45 7.21
C GLN A 152 -43.85 -17.01 6.28
N GLU A 153 -44.22 -17.42 5.07
CA GLU A 153 -43.29 -17.92 4.05
C GLU A 153 -42.28 -16.85 3.65
N HIS A 154 -42.73 -15.62 3.42
CA HIS A 154 -41.87 -14.49 3.12
C HIS A 154 -40.87 -14.22 4.26
N LYS A 155 -41.33 -14.24 5.52
CA LYS A 155 -40.44 -14.08 6.68
C LYS A 155 -39.39 -15.18 6.74
N ASN A 156 -39.78 -16.44 6.52
CA ASN A 156 -38.85 -17.57 6.50
C ASN A 156 -37.81 -17.40 5.37
N ALA A 157 -38.25 -17.00 4.17
CA ALA A 157 -37.35 -16.71 3.06
C ALA A 157 -36.38 -15.57 3.37
N GLN A 158 -36.84 -14.47 3.98
CA GLN A 158 -36.00 -13.37 4.43
C GLN A 158 -34.92 -13.86 5.42
N GLU A 159 -35.30 -14.64 6.43
CA GLU A 159 -34.33 -15.20 7.39
C GLU A 159 -33.30 -16.11 6.71
N ALA A 160 -33.73 -16.95 5.76
CA ALA A 160 -32.84 -17.82 5.00
C ALA A 160 -31.85 -17.01 4.13
N ILE A 161 -32.34 -16.01 3.40
CA ILE A 161 -31.52 -15.13 2.55
C ILE A 161 -30.52 -14.34 3.40
N ASN A 162 -30.96 -13.78 4.53
CA ASN A 162 -30.08 -13.06 5.45
C ASN A 162 -28.93 -13.95 5.95
N ARG A 163 -29.18 -15.25 6.20
CA ARG A 163 -28.12 -16.19 6.57
C ARG A 163 -27.16 -16.49 5.43
N ILE A 164 -27.65 -16.61 4.19
CA ILE A 164 -26.84 -16.87 2.99
C ILE A 164 -25.91 -15.68 2.72
N VAL A 165 -26.44 -14.47 2.86
CA VAL A 165 -25.74 -13.23 2.52
C VAL A 165 -24.83 -12.75 3.66
N ASN A 166 -25.01 -13.25 4.88
CA ASN A 166 -24.17 -12.87 6.03
C ASN A 166 -22.67 -13.12 5.77
N LEU A 167 -21.86 -12.07 5.89
CA LEU A 167 -20.41 -12.11 5.68
C LEU A 167 -19.68 -13.08 6.62
N ASN A 168 -20.21 -13.32 7.82
CA ASN A 168 -19.61 -14.22 8.80
C ASN A 168 -19.50 -15.66 8.24
N ASN A 169 -20.44 -16.06 7.39
CA ASN A 169 -20.47 -17.34 6.70
C ASN A 169 -19.63 -17.34 5.41
N GLY A 170 -19.05 -16.20 5.03
CA GLY A 170 -18.26 -16.02 3.82
C GLY A 170 -16.79 -16.45 3.94
N ASN A 171 -16.13 -16.57 2.79
CA ASN A 171 -14.71 -16.95 2.70
C ASN A 171 -13.80 -15.72 2.91
N THR A 172 -12.52 -15.94 3.22
CA THR A 172 -11.45 -14.94 3.18
C THR A 172 -11.46 -14.13 1.88
N LYS A 173 -11.79 -14.77 0.74
CA LYS A 173 -11.92 -14.07 -0.54
C LYS A 173 -12.99 -12.98 -0.50
N ASP A 174 -14.11 -13.23 0.13
CA ASP A 174 -15.24 -12.30 0.23
C ASP A 174 -14.91 -11.14 1.17
N ARG A 175 -14.26 -11.44 2.30
CA ARG A 175 -13.71 -10.43 3.22
C ARG A 175 -12.69 -9.51 2.53
N VAL A 176 -11.84 -10.07 1.68
CA VAL A 176 -10.88 -9.27 0.88
C VAL A 176 -11.61 -8.41 -0.15
N ARG A 177 -12.68 -8.91 -0.79
CA ARG A 177 -13.49 -8.12 -1.73
C ARG A 177 -14.13 -6.92 -1.05
N LEU A 178 -14.73 -7.09 0.14
CA LEU A 178 -15.31 -5.98 0.89
C LEU A 178 -14.26 -4.94 1.30
N ASN A 179 -13.11 -5.38 1.80
CA ASN A 179 -12.00 -4.48 2.09
C ASN A 179 -11.54 -3.69 0.84
N ILE A 180 -11.57 -4.31 -0.34
CA ILE A 180 -11.27 -3.62 -1.61
C ILE A 180 -12.34 -2.58 -1.94
N ALA A 181 -13.62 -2.89 -1.76
CA ALA A 181 -14.72 -1.93 -1.95
C ALA A 181 -14.55 -0.71 -1.02
N LYS A 182 -14.28 -0.94 0.27
CA LYS A 182 -13.98 0.14 1.24
C LYS A 182 -12.78 0.98 0.84
N CYS A 183 -11.73 0.37 0.28
CA CYS A 183 -10.58 1.11 -0.24
C CYS A 183 -10.96 2.04 -1.40
N ILE A 184 -11.85 1.59 -2.29
CA ILE A 184 -12.33 2.39 -3.43
C ILE A 184 -13.17 3.56 -2.92
N GLU A 185 -14.07 3.33 -1.96
CA GLU A 185 -14.91 4.38 -1.38
C GLU A 185 -14.08 5.41 -0.60
N THR A 186 -13.11 4.95 0.20
CA THR A 186 -12.29 5.83 1.06
C THR A 186 -11.27 6.64 0.27
N PHE A 187 -10.57 6.02 -0.70
CA PHE A 187 -9.46 6.66 -1.41
C PHE A 187 -9.77 7.05 -2.86
N GLY A 188 -10.97 6.72 -3.35
CA GLY A 188 -11.38 7.05 -4.70
C GLY A 188 -11.43 8.57 -4.91
N ARG A 189 -10.94 9.04 -6.06
CA ARG A 189 -10.95 10.47 -6.41
C ARG A 189 -12.34 11.04 -6.59
N HIS A 190 -13.32 10.19 -6.89
CA HIS A 190 -14.73 10.57 -6.93
C HIS A 190 -15.27 11.10 -5.59
N TYR A 191 -14.69 10.68 -4.46
CA TYR A 191 -15.02 11.16 -3.12
C TYR A 191 -13.95 12.14 -2.58
N THR A 192 -12.68 11.80 -2.71
CA THR A 192 -11.60 12.60 -2.11
C THR A 192 -11.42 13.97 -2.76
N ASP A 193 -11.75 14.14 -4.04
CA ASP A 193 -11.65 15.45 -4.71
C ASP A 193 -12.70 16.45 -4.15
N SER A 194 -13.79 15.99 -3.51
CA SER A 194 -14.79 16.87 -2.86
C SER A 194 -14.50 17.14 -1.37
N VAL A 195 -13.91 16.16 -0.66
CA VAL A 195 -13.65 16.26 0.78
C VAL A 195 -12.32 16.91 1.11
N LEU A 196 -11.28 16.64 0.31
CA LEU A 196 -9.93 17.12 0.61
C LEU A 196 -9.64 18.44 -0.12
N PRO A 197 -8.86 19.33 0.50
CA PRO A 197 -8.45 20.56 -0.17
C PRO A 197 -7.61 20.23 -1.42
N PRO A 198 -7.81 20.98 -2.52
CA PRO A 198 -7.05 20.76 -3.74
C PRO A 198 -5.56 21.04 -3.50
N LYS A 199 -4.72 20.43 -4.32
CA LYS A 199 -3.29 20.71 -4.33
C LYS A 199 -3.08 22.21 -4.64
N PRO A 200 -2.17 22.92 -3.95
CA PRO A 200 -1.87 24.31 -4.25
C PRO A 200 -1.47 24.47 -5.73
N SER A 201 -2.06 25.46 -6.39
CA SER A 201 -1.73 25.81 -7.77
C SER A 201 -0.26 26.19 -7.87
N ALA A 202 0.36 25.84 -9.00
CA ALA A 202 1.70 26.33 -9.28
C ALA A 202 1.65 27.86 -9.49
N VAL A 203 2.75 28.55 -9.19
CA VAL A 203 2.89 29.98 -9.47
C VAL A 203 2.58 30.21 -10.95
N ALA A 204 1.60 31.07 -11.22
CA ALA A 204 1.19 31.39 -12.58
C ALA A 204 2.33 32.14 -13.28
N HIS A 205 2.91 31.53 -14.30
CA HIS A 205 3.81 32.22 -15.22
C HIS A 205 2.96 32.71 -16.41
N GLY A 206 3.17 33.96 -16.85
CA GLY A 206 2.34 34.59 -17.90
C GLY A 206 2.33 33.87 -19.26
N SER A 207 3.22 32.88 -19.46
CA SER A 207 3.29 32.01 -20.64
C SER A 207 2.67 30.63 -20.42
N ALA A 208 2.00 30.38 -19.29
CA ALA A 208 1.44 29.07 -19.00
C ALA A 208 0.25 28.77 -19.93
N PRO A 209 0.21 27.59 -20.58
CA PRO A 209 -0.92 27.21 -21.41
C PRO A 209 -2.19 27.10 -20.55
N ILE A 210 -3.26 27.78 -20.98
CA ILE A 210 -4.59 27.63 -20.39
C ILE A 210 -5.06 26.22 -20.77
N HIS A 211 -5.17 25.34 -19.77
CA HIS A 211 -5.73 24.02 -19.98
C HIS A 211 -7.25 24.09 -19.92
N PRO A 212 -7.96 23.40 -20.84
CA PRO A 212 -9.41 23.31 -20.78
C PRO A 212 -9.85 22.60 -19.49
N GLU A 213 -11.05 22.91 -19.02
CA GLU A 213 -11.66 22.22 -17.90
C GLU A 213 -11.75 20.72 -18.19
N THR A 214 -11.36 19.91 -17.20
CA THR A 214 -11.39 18.47 -17.32
C THR A 214 -12.83 17.96 -17.27
N ALA A 215 -13.21 17.11 -18.23
CA ALA A 215 -14.52 16.48 -18.25
C ALA A 215 -14.82 15.70 -16.95
N PRO A 216 -16.09 15.66 -16.50
CA PRO A 216 -16.47 14.90 -15.32
C PRO A 216 -16.24 13.40 -15.53
N ARG A 217 -16.00 12.69 -14.43
CA ARG A 217 -15.82 11.23 -14.46
C ARG A 217 -17.17 10.56 -14.73
N VAL A 218 -17.16 9.53 -15.57
CA VAL A 218 -18.37 8.73 -15.88
C VAL A 218 -18.72 7.76 -14.75
N GLY A 219 -17.74 7.31 -13.96
CA GLY A 219 -17.96 6.28 -12.94
C GLY A 219 -16.97 6.35 -11.77
N PRO A 220 -17.06 5.37 -10.84
CA PRO A 220 -16.22 5.34 -9.66
C PRO A 220 -14.75 5.14 -10.04
N ASP A 221 -13.89 5.86 -9.32
CA ASP A 221 -12.46 5.78 -9.53
C ASP A 221 -11.85 4.55 -8.86
N THR A 222 -11.46 3.58 -9.67
CA THR A 222 -10.84 2.32 -9.24
C THR A 222 -9.36 2.23 -9.59
N GLY A 223 -8.87 3.15 -10.43
CA GLY A 223 -7.56 3.07 -11.08
C GLY A 223 -6.52 4.02 -10.51
N SER A 224 -6.90 4.97 -9.65
CA SER A 224 -5.94 5.91 -9.09
C SER A 224 -4.87 5.24 -8.22
N ALA A 225 -3.68 5.83 -8.21
CA ALA A 225 -2.53 5.25 -7.54
C ALA A 225 -2.72 5.14 -6.02
N GLU A 226 -3.53 6.02 -5.41
CA GLU A 226 -3.95 5.96 -4.01
C GLU A 226 -4.80 4.69 -3.75
N VAL A 227 -5.84 4.46 -4.57
CA VAL A 227 -6.70 3.28 -4.50
C VAL A 227 -5.90 1.99 -4.72
N GLN A 228 -5.03 1.98 -5.73
CA GLN A 228 -4.17 0.82 -6.00
C GLN A 228 -3.23 0.52 -4.82
N ALA A 229 -2.63 1.54 -4.19
CA ALA A 229 -1.78 1.37 -3.03
C ALA A 229 -2.56 0.81 -1.82
N ALA A 230 -3.78 1.30 -1.58
CA ALA A 230 -4.67 0.78 -0.54
C ALA A 230 -5.04 -0.69 -0.78
N ILE A 231 -5.43 -1.06 -2.01
CA ILE A 231 -5.73 -2.45 -2.38
C ILE A 231 -4.52 -3.37 -2.18
N LEU A 232 -3.31 -2.89 -2.52
CA LEU A 232 -2.09 -3.67 -2.25
C LEU A 232 -1.86 -3.86 -0.75
N THR A 233 -2.15 -2.86 0.08
CA THR A 233 -2.10 -2.99 1.54
C THR A 233 -3.04 -4.08 2.04
N VAL A 234 -4.29 -4.14 1.57
CA VAL A 234 -5.24 -5.24 1.90
C VAL A 234 -4.62 -6.61 1.57
N LYS A 235 -4.05 -6.75 0.37
CA LYS A 235 -3.45 -8.00 -0.10
C LYS A 235 -2.21 -8.39 0.70
N ILE A 236 -1.35 -7.42 1.00
CA ILE A 236 -0.15 -7.60 1.82
C ILE A 236 -0.55 -8.07 3.22
N MET A 237 -1.53 -7.44 3.86
CA MET A 237 -2.02 -7.84 5.18
C MET A 237 -2.57 -9.28 5.21
N ASN A 238 -3.39 -9.64 4.21
CA ASN A 238 -3.95 -10.99 4.13
C ASN A 238 -2.85 -12.04 3.91
N LEU A 239 -1.89 -11.75 3.03
CA LEU A 239 -0.79 -12.67 2.72
C LEU A 239 0.22 -12.75 3.87
N SER A 240 0.51 -11.64 4.55
CA SER A 240 1.41 -11.64 5.70
C SER A 240 0.84 -12.47 6.84
N ARG A 241 -0.46 -12.34 7.15
CA ARG A 241 -1.11 -13.18 8.17
C ARG A 241 -1.07 -14.66 7.80
N HIS A 242 -1.31 -15.00 6.54
CA HIS A 242 -1.20 -16.39 6.08
C HIS A 242 0.21 -16.94 6.32
N LEU A 243 1.25 -16.18 5.95
CA LEU A 243 2.65 -16.58 6.08
C LEU A 243 3.13 -16.69 7.54
N GLU A 244 2.51 -15.98 8.49
CA GLU A 244 2.80 -16.15 9.93
C GLU A 244 2.54 -17.58 10.40
N THR A 245 1.53 -18.25 9.81
CA THR A 245 1.25 -19.67 10.08
C THR A 245 1.97 -20.60 9.09
N ALA A 246 2.08 -20.19 7.83
CA ALA A 246 2.60 -20.99 6.72
C ALA A 246 4.09 -20.72 6.41
N ASN A 247 4.97 -20.92 7.40
CA ASN A 247 6.41 -20.60 7.29
C ASN A 247 7.16 -21.34 6.15
N LYS A 248 6.64 -22.46 5.66
CA LYS A 248 7.25 -23.27 4.59
C LYS A 248 6.88 -22.78 3.18
N ASP A 249 5.94 -21.85 3.05
CA ASP A 249 5.47 -21.37 1.75
C ASP A 249 6.40 -20.30 1.16
N LYS A 250 7.43 -20.78 0.44
CA LYS A 250 8.42 -19.92 -0.22
C LYS A 250 7.86 -19.15 -1.42
N HIS A 251 6.85 -19.71 -2.09
CA HIS A 251 6.25 -19.06 -3.27
C HIS A 251 5.46 -17.84 -2.85
N ASN A 252 4.66 -17.96 -1.81
CA ASN A 252 3.90 -16.84 -1.27
C ASN A 252 4.78 -15.81 -0.57
N LYS A 253 5.91 -16.21 0.04
CA LYS A 253 6.92 -15.23 0.51
C LYS A 253 7.45 -14.35 -0.62
N ARG A 254 7.75 -14.93 -1.79
CA ARG A 254 8.13 -14.16 -2.99
C ARG A 254 6.98 -13.27 -3.48
N ASN A 255 5.74 -13.77 -3.48
CA ASN A 255 4.58 -12.97 -3.87
C ASN A 255 4.37 -11.76 -2.94
N LEU A 256 4.59 -11.93 -1.63
CA LEU A 256 4.54 -10.84 -0.66
C LEU A 256 5.56 -9.76 -1.00
N GLN A 257 6.82 -10.15 -1.26
CA GLN A 257 7.87 -9.20 -1.68
C GLN A 257 7.48 -8.42 -2.93
N LEU A 258 6.94 -9.10 -3.96
CA LEU A 258 6.48 -8.45 -5.19
C LEU A 258 5.35 -7.44 -4.93
N LEU A 259 4.40 -7.76 -4.05
CA LEU A 259 3.32 -6.85 -3.68
C LEU A 259 3.85 -5.61 -2.94
N VAL A 260 4.77 -5.80 -2.00
CA VAL A 260 5.39 -4.69 -1.24
C VAL A 260 6.18 -3.78 -2.16
N HIS A 261 7.00 -4.33 -3.06
CA HIS A 261 7.75 -3.53 -4.03
C HIS A 261 6.84 -2.81 -5.03
N LYS A 262 5.73 -3.44 -5.45
CA LYS A 262 4.73 -2.77 -6.30
C LYS A 262 4.08 -1.59 -5.57
N ARG A 263 3.74 -1.76 -4.29
CA ARG A 263 3.19 -0.70 -3.43
C ARG A 263 4.19 0.44 -3.26
N GLN A 264 5.45 0.12 -2.98
CA GLN A 264 6.54 1.09 -2.87
C GLN A 264 6.65 1.98 -4.12
N LYS A 265 6.63 1.40 -5.33
CA LYS A 265 6.67 2.16 -6.59
C LYS A 265 5.48 3.12 -6.73
N LEU A 266 4.28 2.67 -6.37
CA LEU A 266 3.08 3.52 -6.40
C LEU A 266 3.17 4.67 -5.38
N LEU A 267 3.62 4.40 -4.16
CA LEU A 267 3.79 5.43 -3.13
C LEU A 267 4.82 6.49 -3.55
N GLN A 268 5.95 6.08 -4.13
CA GLN A 268 6.94 7.00 -4.69
C GLN A 268 6.34 7.88 -5.80
N TYR A 269 5.53 7.28 -6.68
CA TYR A 269 4.83 8.02 -7.73
C TYR A 269 3.83 9.04 -7.16
N VAL A 270 2.97 8.63 -6.22
CA VAL A 270 1.97 9.53 -5.59
C VAL A 270 2.68 10.67 -4.87
N ARG A 271 3.72 10.39 -4.08
CA ARG A 271 4.49 11.43 -3.38
C ARG A 271 5.07 12.46 -4.36
N LYS A 272 5.64 11.99 -5.49
CA LYS A 272 6.20 12.88 -6.53
C LYS A 272 5.10 13.72 -7.21
N LYS A 273 3.97 13.11 -7.54
CA LYS A 273 2.86 13.79 -8.25
C LYS A 273 2.14 14.81 -7.35
N GLU A 274 1.83 14.43 -6.12
CA GLU A 274 1.15 15.27 -5.13
C GLU A 274 2.07 16.26 -4.44
N ARG A 275 3.40 16.08 -4.53
CA ARG A 275 4.41 16.85 -3.78
C ARG A 275 4.18 16.83 -2.26
N GLY A 276 3.56 15.77 -1.75
CA GLY A 276 3.20 15.68 -0.34
C GLY A 276 1.97 16.47 0.08
N GLY A 277 1.10 16.82 -0.86
CA GLY A 277 -0.15 17.49 -0.59
C GLY A 277 -1.17 16.67 0.22
N PRO A 278 -2.39 17.21 0.39
CA PRO A 278 -3.42 16.65 1.28
C PRO A 278 -3.76 15.18 1.00
N ARG A 279 -3.87 14.80 -0.29
CA ARG A 279 -4.18 13.41 -0.70
C ARG A 279 -3.11 12.40 -0.26
N TRP A 280 -1.83 12.77 -0.37
CA TRP A 280 -0.74 11.92 0.10
C TRP A 280 -0.78 11.76 1.62
N GLN A 281 -1.05 12.84 2.35
CA GLN A 281 -1.11 12.82 3.82
C GLN A 281 -2.28 11.96 4.29
N ASN A 282 -3.46 12.10 3.66
CA ASN A 282 -4.61 11.25 3.92
C ASN A 282 -4.30 9.77 3.64
N LEU A 283 -3.66 9.45 2.51
CA LEU A 283 -3.28 8.07 2.18
C LEU A 283 -2.37 7.45 3.24
N MET A 284 -1.29 8.14 3.61
CA MET A 284 -0.32 7.64 4.59
C MET A 284 -0.91 7.55 6.00
N GLY A 285 -1.65 8.58 6.41
CA GLY A 285 -2.29 8.65 7.73
C GLY A 285 -3.38 7.60 7.91
N THR A 286 -4.26 7.42 6.93
CA THR A 286 -5.36 6.44 7.01
C THR A 286 -4.87 5.00 6.91
N LEU A 287 -3.91 4.71 6.02
CA LEU A 287 -3.34 3.35 5.90
C LEU A 287 -2.29 3.01 6.98
N GLY A 288 -1.91 3.97 7.83
CA GLY A 288 -0.89 3.76 8.86
C GLY A 288 0.48 3.42 8.28
N LEU A 289 0.82 3.93 7.10
CA LEU A 289 2.09 3.62 6.44
C LEU A 289 3.18 4.58 6.93
N SER A 290 4.33 4.03 7.29
CA SER A 290 5.50 4.83 7.66
C SER A 290 6.43 5.08 6.47
N ASP A 291 7.48 5.85 6.69
CA ASP A 291 8.47 6.15 5.67
C ASP A 291 9.24 4.89 5.18
N ALA A 292 9.36 3.85 6.02
CA ALA A 292 9.91 2.55 5.63
C ALA A 292 9.19 1.92 4.44
N ALA A 293 7.88 2.15 4.30
CA ALA A 293 7.06 1.48 3.29
C ALA A 293 7.39 1.94 1.86
N TRP A 294 8.13 3.03 1.69
CA TRP A 294 8.43 3.58 0.37
C TRP A 294 9.85 4.12 0.18
N LYS A 295 10.53 4.59 1.25
CA LYS A 295 11.90 5.11 1.18
C LYS A 295 12.92 3.96 1.21
N GLY A 296 14.00 4.12 0.43
CA GLY A 296 15.13 3.18 0.44
C GLY A 296 14.82 1.85 -0.26
N GLU A 297 15.64 0.84 0.03
CA GLU A 297 15.47 -0.52 -0.49
C GLU A 297 14.77 -1.39 0.56
N ILE A 298 13.74 -2.13 0.14
CA ILE A 298 13.00 -3.03 1.03
C ILE A 298 13.51 -4.47 0.86
N ALA A 299 14.08 -5.01 1.94
CA ALA A 299 14.50 -6.42 2.05
C ALA A 299 13.64 -7.14 3.11
N ILE A 300 13.08 -8.32 2.75
CA ILE A 300 12.12 -9.13 3.54
C ILE A 300 12.54 -10.61 3.50
#